data_AF-A0A9Q2XNE6-F1
#
_entry.id   AF-A0A9Q2XNE6-F1
#
_cell.length_a   1.000
_cell.length_b   1.000
_cell.length_c   1.000
_cell.angle_alpha   90.00
_cell.angle_beta   90.00
_cell.angle_gamma   90.00
#
_symmetry.space_group_name_H-M   'P 1'
#
loop_
_entity.id
_entity.type
_entity.pdbx_description
1 polymer ?
#
loop_
_entity_poly.entity_id
_entity_poly.type
_entity_poly.pdbx_seq_one_letter_code
_entity_poly.pdbx_strand_id
1 'polypeptide(L)' 'MSEFQMMFLPVIAGLILLTVGFSMRERNSGVLMMWIGMLGILGIMVWKILEKLT' A
#
# COMPACT_ATOMS: atom_id res chain seq x y z
N MET A 1 20.84 -1.88 1.25
CA MET A 1 19.50 -2.18 1.81
C MET A 1 19.13 -3.58 1.37
N SER A 2 18.63 -4.44 2.27
CA SER A 2 18.20 -5.79 1.87
C SER A 2 16.89 -5.73 1.06
N GLU A 3 16.63 -6.74 0.22
CA GLU A 3 15.35 -6.85 -0.51
C GLU A 3 14.14 -6.81 0.43
N PHE A 4 14.28 -7.41 1.61
CA PHE A 4 13.28 -7.33 2.66
C PHE A 4 12.99 -5.89 3.09
N GLN A 5 14.02 -5.06 3.32
CA GLN A 5 13.83 -3.65 3.68
C GLN A 5 13.16 -2.85 2.56
N MET A 6 13.50 -3.16 1.30
CA MET A 6 12.89 -2.50 0.13
C MET A 6 11.40 -2.85 -0.05
N MET A 7 10.96 -4.06 0.32
CA MET A 7 9.55 -4.43 0.31
C MET A 7 8.79 -4.00 1.57
N PHE A 8 9.47 -3.95 2.71
CA PHE A 8 8.87 -3.58 3.98
C PHE A 8 8.42 -2.12 4.02
N LEU A 9 9.26 -1.21 3.51
CA LEU A 9 8.98 0.23 3.44
C LEU A 9 7.64 0.58 2.76
N PRO A 10 7.37 0.15 1.51
CA PRO A 10 6.14 0.50 0.84
C PRO A 10 4.90 -0.20 1.42
N VAL A 11 5.04 -1.41 1.98
CA VAL A 11 3.94 -2.09 2.68
C VAL A 11 3.56 -1.32 3.95
N ILE A 12 4.54 -0.93 4.78
CA ILE A 12 4.30 -0.11 5.97
C ILE A 12 3.69 1.24 5.60
N ALA A 13 4.21 1.89 4.54
CA ALA A 13 3.64 3.14 4.05
C ALA A 13 2.16 2.97 3.66
N GLY A 14 1.82 1.90 2.92
CA GLY A 14 0.44 1.56 2.58
C GLY A 14 -0.45 1.35 3.81
N LEU A 15 0.02 0.61 4.83
CA LEU A 15 -0.71 0.37 6.07
C LEU A 15 -0.95 1.66 6.88
N ILE A 16 0.03 2.55 6.94
CA ILE A 16 -0.12 3.87 7.57
C ILE A 16 -1.18 4.69 6.82
N LEU A 17 -1.14 4.67 5.48
CA LEU A 17 -2.07 5.39 4.62
C LEU A 17 -3.51 4.87 4.80
N LEU A 18 -3.69 3.56 4.95
CA LEU A 18 -4.98 2.95 5.30
C LEU A 18 -5.45 3.39 6.68
N THR A 19 -4.57 3.39 7.68
CA THR A 19 -4.91 3.81 9.05
C THR A 19 -5.32 5.28 9.13
N VAL A 20 -4.55 6.16 8.49
CA VAL A 20 -4.85 7.60 8.42
C VAL A 20 -6.11 7.86 7.61
N GLY A 21 -6.27 7.17 6.48
CA GLY A 21 -7.47 7.25 5.64
C GLY A 21 -8.73 6.83 6.39
N PHE A 22 -8.64 5.75 7.19
CA PHE A 22 -9.74 5.29 8.02
C PHE A 22 -10.10 6.27 9.15
N SER A 23 -9.10 6.86 9.81
CA SER A 23 -9.31 7.89 10.83
C SER A 23 -10.02 9.14 10.27
N MET A 24 -9.83 9.43 8.98
CA MET A 24 -10.44 10.56 8.28
C MET A 24 -11.59 10.15 7.35
N ARG A 25 -12.16 8.95 7.53
CA ARG A 25 -13.13 8.34 6.60
C ARG A 25 -14.39 9.16 6.32
N GLU A 26 -14.73 10.08 7.22
CA GLU A 26 -15.89 10.97 7.07
C GLU A 26 -15.67 12.03 5.99
N ARG A 27 -14.41 12.25 5.58
CA ARG A 27 -14.03 13.14 4.48
C ARG A 27 -13.72 12.31 3.24
N ASN A 28 -14.10 12.83 2.07
CA ASN A 28 -13.73 12.23 0.78
C ASN A 28 -12.21 12.02 0.64
N SER A 29 -11.39 12.87 1.26
CA SER A 29 -9.94 12.71 1.31
C SER A 29 -9.49 11.46 2.06
N GLY A 30 -10.17 11.07 3.14
CA GLY A 30 -9.87 9.84 3.87
C GLY A 30 -10.19 8.59 3.06
N VAL A 31 -11.31 8.61 2.33
CA VAL A 31 -11.67 7.54 1.40
C VAL A 31 -10.65 7.42 0.26
N LEU A 32 -10.22 8.54 -0.34
CA LEU A 32 -9.16 8.56 -1.35
C LEU A 32 -7.84 7.98 -0.83
N MET A 33 -7.44 8.34 0.40
CA MET A 33 -6.27 7.76 1.06
C MET A 33 -6.40 6.23 1.21
N MET A 34 -7.56 5.72 1.63
CA MET A 34 -7.77 4.28 1.72
C MET A 34 -7.62 3.58 0.36
N TRP A 35 -8.14 4.18 -0.72
CA TRP A 35 -7.96 3.67 -2.08
C TRP A 35 -6.48 3.62 -2.50
N ILE A 36 -5.72 4.70 -2.25
CA ILE A 36 -4.30 4.76 -2.59
C ILE A 36 -3.52 3.70 -1.81
N GLY A 37 -3.78 3.55 -0.50
CA GLY A 37 -3.13 2.54 0.33
C GLY A 37 -3.40 1.12 -0.15
N MET A 38 -4.66 0.81 -0.46
CA MET A 38 -5.06 -0.52 -0.93
C MET A 38 -4.49 -0.83 -2.31
N LEU A 39 -4.62 0.09 -3.28
CA LEU A 39 -4.10 -0.09 -4.64
C LEU A 39 -2.58 -0.19 -4.65
N GLY A 40 -1.88 0.56 -3.78
CA GLY A 40 -0.43 0.49 -3.65
C GLY A 40 0.05 -0.89 -3.20
N ILE A 41 -0.58 -1.44 -2.14
CA ILE A 41 -0.24 -2.79 -1.64
C ILE A 41 -0.57 -3.86 -2.69
N LEU A 42 -1.74 -3.77 -3.33
CA LEU A 42 -2.14 -4.69 -4.41
C LEU A 42 -1.19 -4.64 -5.60
N GLY A 43 -0.81 -3.44 -6.05
CA GLY A 43 0.08 -3.26 -7.19
C GLY A 43 1.45 -3.90 -6.96
N ILE A 44 2.02 -3.74 -5.77
CA ILE A 44 3.28 -4.39 -5.39
C ILE A 44 3.12 -5.91 -5.37
N MET A 45 2.00 -6.41 -4.84
CA MET A 45 1.72 -7.84 -4.80
C MET A 45 1.63 -8.43 -6.22
N VAL A 46 0.89 -7.79 -7.11
CA VAL A 46 0.76 -8.19 -8.52
C VAL A 46 2.10 -8.15 -9.24
N TRP A 47 2.89 -7.09 -9.03
CA TRP A 47 4.24 -7.00 -9.59
C TRP A 47 5.12 -8.17 -9.16
N LYS A 48 5.11 -8.51 -7.87
CA LYS A 48 5.91 -9.63 -7.34
C LYS A 48 5.44 -11.00 -7.83
N ILE A 49 4.14 -11.16 -8.02
CA ILE A 49 3.58 -12.37 -8.65
C ILE A 49 4.08 -12.46 -10.10
N LEU A 50 4.06 -11.35 -10.84
CA LEU A 50 4.49 -11.31 -12.24
C LEU A 50 5.99 -11.58 -12.40
N GLU A 51 6.83 -10.99 -11.54
CA GLU A 51 8.28 -11.27 -11.46
C GLU A 51 8.61 -12.74 -11.18
N LYS A 52 7.70 -13.47 -10.52
CA LYS A 52 7.90 -14.89 -10.24
C LYS A 52 7.38 -15.80 -11.35
N LEU A 53 6.48 -15.29 -12.20
CA LEU A 53 5.89 -16.00 -13.33
C LEU A 53 6.69 -15.84 -14.63
N THR A 54 7.55 -14.81 -14.72
CA THR A 54 8.37 -14.48 -15.88
C THR A 54 9.84 -14.71 -15.56
#